data_AF-A0A562U977-F1
#
_entry.id   AF-A0A562U977-F1
#
_cell.length_a   1.000
_cell.length_b   1.000
_cell.length_c   1.000
_cell.angle_alpha   90.00
_cell.angle_beta   90.00
_cell.angle_gamma   90.00
#
_symmetry.space_group_name_H-M   'P 1'
#
loop_
_entity.id
_entity.type
_entity.pdbx_description
1 polymer ?
#
loop_
_entity_poly.entity_id
_entity_poly.type
_entity_poly.pdbx_seq_one_letter_code
_entity_poly.pdbx_strand_id
1 'polypeptide(L)'
;MKKILLMMLVLIISISACKSPVKSVWTPKYEQQIYNELDNLMKTRYKDDNKRKDLVSYTVKRLKEELPGGLGSVPPDSLNKVSVKIGQEYATAHSKDSNGNPLPKTVPWSPTVEQDLRDAILKVWQKNDLDNGNKFCDCVIVKLKAIHPKGVVIPIPHDEMQQVAAECQKEVLSKTDSTKKH
;
A
#
# COMPACT_ATOMS: atom_id res chain seq x y z
N MET A 1 -10.86 -12.88 -14.48
CA MET A 1 -11.02 -11.56 -13.81
C MET A 1 -12.37 -10.89 -14.07
N LYS A 2 -12.94 -10.87 -15.29
CA LYS A 2 -14.26 -10.24 -15.56
C LYS A 2 -15.45 -10.77 -14.72
N LYS A 3 -15.47 -12.07 -14.39
CA LYS A 3 -16.52 -12.69 -13.56
C LYS A 3 -16.45 -12.30 -12.07
N ILE A 4 -15.28 -11.86 -11.59
CA ILE A 4 -15.04 -11.44 -10.19
C ILE A 4 -15.66 -10.05 -9.94
N LEU A 5 -15.56 -9.16 -10.93
CA LEU A 5 -16.11 -7.81 -10.84
C LEU A 5 -17.64 -7.82 -10.84
N LEU A 6 -18.26 -8.70 -11.63
CA LEU A 6 -19.71 -8.81 -11.72
C LEU A 6 -20.35 -9.33 -10.42
N MET A 7 -19.66 -10.24 -9.72
CA MET A 7 -20.16 -10.83 -8.47
C MET A 7 -20.07 -9.86 -7.29
N MET A 8 -19.05 -8.98 -7.25
CA MET A 8 -18.98 -7.89 -6.26
C MET A 8 -20.05 -6.81 -6.49
N LEU A 9 -20.41 -6.53 -7.75
CA LEU A 9 -21.42 -5.50 -8.07
C LEU A 9 -22.83 -5.89 -7.57
N VAL A 10 -23.19 -7.17 -7.68
CA VAL A 10 -24.50 -7.69 -7.23
C VAL A 10 -24.62 -7.69 -5.70
N LEU A 11 -23.50 -7.90 -4.99
CA LEU A 11 -23.47 -7.86 -3.52
C LEU A 11 -23.77 -6.46 -2.97
N ILE A 12 -23.32 -5.40 -3.67
CA ILE A 12 -23.49 -4.00 -3.23
C ILE A 12 -24.93 -3.53 -3.41
N ILE A 13 -25.62 -3.94 -4.48
CA ILE A 13 -27.01 -3.54 -4.77
C ILE A 13 -28.01 -4.21 -3.80
N SER A 14 -27.70 -5.42 -3.35
CA SER A 14 -28.55 -6.20 -2.44
C SER A 14 -28.68 -5.60 -1.03
N ILE A 15 -27.73 -4.74 -0.64
CA ILE A 15 -27.67 -4.16 0.72
C ILE A 15 -28.44 -2.83 0.79
N SER A 16 -28.83 -2.25 -0.36
CA SER A 16 -29.51 -0.94 -0.43
C SER A 16 -31.03 -0.99 -0.36
N ALA A 17 -31.68 -2.18 -0.37
CA ALA A 17 -33.14 -2.27 -0.45
C ALA A 17 -33.87 -2.17 0.89
N CYS A 18 -33.18 -2.33 2.04
CA CYS A 18 -33.80 -2.18 3.35
C CYS A 18 -32.74 -1.91 4.43
N LYS A 19 -32.57 -0.64 4.80
CA LYS A 19 -32.40 -0.12 6.17
C LYS A 19 -31.78 1.27 6.12
N SER A 20 -32.29 2.14 6.98
CA SER A 20 -31.74 3.47 7.31
C SER A 20 -30.21 3.44 7.38
N PRO A 21 -29.51 4.56 7.11
CA PRO A 21 -28.07 4.63 7.25
C PRO A 21 -27.71 4.43 8.73
N VAL A 22 -27.54 3.17 9.13
CA VAL A 22 -27.05 2.82 10.44
C VAL A 22 -25.64 3.38 10.49
N LYS A 23 -25.42 4.39 11.34
CA LYS A 23 -24.07 4.81 11.69
C LYS A 23 -23.30 3.55 12.06
N SER A 24 -22.34 3.15 11.24
CA SER A 24 -21.55 1.93 11.40
C SER A 24 -20.51 2.09 12.51
N VAL A 25 -20.91 2.57 13.68
CA VAL A 25 -19.99 2.76 14.80
C VAL A 25 -19.48 1.39 15.24
N TRP A 26 -18.21 1.33 15.63
CA TRP A 26 -17.61 0.12 16.17
C TRP A 26 -18.36 -0.35 17.41
N THR A 27 -18.91 -1.55 17.31
CA THR A 27 -19.53 -2.27 18.44
C THR A 27 -18.84 -3.63 18.55
N PRO A 28 -18.84 -4.27 19.73
CA PRO A 28 -18.24 -5.60 19.88
C PRO A 28 -18.77 -6.62 18.88
N LYS A 29 -20.08 -6.56 18.56
CA LYS A 29 -20.70 -7.42 17.55
C LYS A 29 -20.17 -7.12 16.15
N TYR A 30 -20.04 -5.85 15.78
CA TYR A 30 -19.53 -5.45 14.47
C TYR A 30 -18.05 -5.83 14.31
N GLU A 31 -17.24 -5.60 15.34
CA GLU A 31 -15.83 -6.00 15.37
C GLU A 31 -15.67 -7.51 15.18
N GLN A 32 -16.47 -8.31 15.89
CA GLN A 32 -16.44 -9.76 15.76
C GLN A 32 -16.87 -10.22 14.35
N GLN A 33 -17.85 -9.56 13.75
CA GLN A 33 -18.27 -9.86 12.37
C GLN A 33 -17.13 -9.62 11.39
N ILE A 34 -16.50 -8.43 11.42
CA ILE A 34 -15.37 -8.11 10.56
C ILE A 34 -14.19 -9.05 10.81
N TYR A 35 -13.90 -9.38 12.07
CA TYR A 35 -12.88 -10.36 12.41
C TYR A 35 -13.15 -11.72 11.74
N ASN A 36 -14.36 -12.24 11.90
CA ASN A 36 -14.73 -13.56 11.35
C ASN A 36 -14.70 -13.58 9.82
N GLU A 37 -15.14 -12.50 9.17
CA GLU A 37 -15.07 -12.34 7.72
C GLU A 37 -13.61 -12.34 7.24
N LEU A 38 -12.76 -11.54 7.86
CA LEU A 38 -11.33 -11.49 7.53
C LEU A 38 -10.63 -12.84 7.80
N ASP A 39 -10.86 -13.48 8.94
CA ASP A 39 -10.28 -14.80 9.26
C ASP A 39 -10.69 -15.85 8.22
N ASN A 40 -11.99 -15.90 7.87
CA ASN A 40 -12.48 -16.83 6.86
C ASN A 40 -11.86 -16.60 5.47
N LEU A 41 -11.71 -15.34 5.05
CA LEU A 41 -11.04 -15.01 3.79
C LEU A 41 -9.57 -15.42 3.79
N MET A 42 -8.90 -15.28 4.93
CA MET A 42 -7.46 -15.50 5.05
C MET A 42 -7.07 -16.96 5.28
N LYS A 43 -8.01 -17.84 5.70
CA LYS A 43 -7.78 -19.28 5.89
C LYS A 43 -7.17 -19.97 4.68
N THR A 44 -7.59 -19.57 3.48
CA THR A 44 -7.08 -20.16 2.22
C THR A 44 -5.64 -19.76 1.89
N ARG A 45 -5.15 -18.66 2.48
CA ARG A 45 -3.83 -18.06 2.19
C ARG A 45 -2.82 -18.27 3.32
N TYR A 46 -3.28 -18.27 4.57
CA TYR A 46 -2.44 -18.41 5.76
C TYR A 46 -2.76 -19.73 6.47
N LYS A 47 -1.90 -20.73 6.23
CA LYS A 47 -1.98 -22.06 6.85
C LYS A 47 -1.57 -22.04 8.34
N ASP A 48 -0.74 -21.09 8.74
CA ASP A 48 -0.36 -20.87 10.13
C ASP A 48 -1.48 -20.10 10.84
N ASP A 49 -2.20 -20.80 11.71
CA ASP A 49 -3.33 -20.27 12.46
C ASP A 49 -2.95 -19.09 13.36
N ASN A 50 -1.76 -19.11 13.96
CA ASN A 50 -1.31 -18.06 14.87
C ASN A 50 -0.99 -16.79 14.09
N LYS A 51 -0.21 -16.91 13.00
CA LYS A 51 0.08 -15.76 12.13
C LYS A 51 -1.19 -15.19 11.47
N ARG A 52 -2.12 -16.05 11.09
CA ARG A 52 -3.41 -15.61 10.52
C ARG A 52 -4.21 -14.80 11.53
N LYS A 53 -4.45 -15.34 12.73
CA LYS A 53 -5.22 -14.67 13.78
C LYS A 53 -4.58 -13.37 14.22
N ASP A 54 -3.25 -13.33 14.30
CA ASP A 54 -2.48 -12.13 14.60
C ASP A 54 -2.69 -11.04 13.53
N LEU A 55 -2.52 -11.36 12.24
CA LEU A 55 -2.79 -10.43 11.13
C LEU A 55 -4.24 -9.91 11.12
N VAL A 56 -5.21 -10.80 11.33
CA VAL A 56 -6.63 -10.42 11.38
C VAL A 56 -6.89 -9.48 12.56
N SER A 57 -6.39 -9.81 13.75
CA SER A 57 -6.51 -8.97 14.94
C SER A 57 -5.88 -7.59 14.74
N TYR A 58 -4.67 -7.56 14.17
CA TYR A 58 -3.97 -6.32 13.85
C TYR A 58 -4.78 -5.46 12.88
N THR A 59 -5.34 -6.08 11.83
CA THR A 59 -6.11 -5.38 10.81
C THR A 59 -7.39 -4.79 11.37
N VAL A 60 -8.15 -5.54 12.17
CA VAL A 60 -9.37 -5.02 12.83
C VAL A 60 -9.03 -3.84 13.73
N LYS A 61 -7.97 -3.96 14.54
CA LYS A 61 -7.51 -2.87 15.41
C LYS A 61 -7.18 -1.61 14.60
N ARG A 62 -6.37 -1.73 13.54
CA ARG A 62 -5.97 -0.57 12.73
C ARG A 62 -7.13 0.03 11.95
N LEU A 63 -8.09 -0.77 11.47
CA LEU A 63 -9.31 -0.25 10.85
C LEU A 63 -10.12 0.61 11.83
N LYS A 64 -10.18 0.24 13.11
CA LYS A 64 -10.86 1.07 14.14
C LYS A 64 -10.18 2.41 14.33
N GLU A 65 -8.86 2.42 14.35
CA GLU A 65 -8.05 3.62 14.56
C GLU A 65 -8.11 4.56 13.35
N GLU A 66 -8.03 4.03 12.13
CA GLU A 66 -8.07 4.83 10.90
C GLU A 66 -9.49 5.28 10.52
N LEU A 67 -10.52 4.52 10.91
CA LEU A 67 -11.91 4.75 10.53
C LEU A 67 -12.82 4.69 11.77
N PRO A 68 -12.78 5.68 12.69
CA PRO A 68 -13.56 5.63 13.93
C PRO A 68 -15.09 5.58 13.71
N GLY A 69 -15.58 5.99 12.53
CA GLY A 69 -16.99 5.86 12.12
C GLY A 69 -17.36 4.51 11.49
N GLY A 70 -16.43 3.56 11.46
CA GLY A 70 -16.54 2.24 10.82
C GLY A 70 -16.30 2.27 9.32
N LEU A 71 -16.41 1.10 8.68
CA LEU A 71 -16.08 0.94 7.27
C LEU A 71 -17.01 1.74 6.34
N GLY A 72 -18.25 2.02 6.77
CA GLY A 72 -19.19 2.85 6.02
C GLY A 72 -18.92 4.35 6.09
N SER A 73 -17.92 4.80 6.86
CA SER A 73 -17.63 6.23 7.01
C SER A 73 -16.80 6.82 5.86
N VAL A 74 -16.32 5.99 4.94
CA VAL A 74 -15.50 6.43 3.80
C VAL A 74 -15.93 5.72 2.51
N PRO A 75 -15.65 6.31 1.33
CA PRO A 75 -15.89 5.65 0.05
C PRO A 75 -15.06 4.37 -0.11
N PRO A 76 -15.51 3.40 -0.94
CA PRO A 76 -14.79 2.15 -1.19
C PRO A 76 -13.33 2.33 -1.65
N ASP A 77 -13.04 3.32 -2.48
CA ASP A 77 -11.67 3.60 -2.95
C ASP A 77 -10.74 3.99 -1.79
N SER A 78 -11.27 4.69 -0.78
CA SER A 78 -10.54 5.03 0.43
C SER A 78 -10.31 3.81 1.32
N LEU A 79 -11.27 2.88 1.39
CA LEU A 79 -11.09 1.60 2.11
C LEU A 79 -9.93 0.79 1.53
N ASN A 80 -9.76 0.78 0.20
CA ASN A 80 -8.64 0.09 -0.43
C ASN A 80 -7.29 0.73 -0.03
N LYS A 81 -7.21 2.06 0.00
CA LYS A 81 -5.99 2.74 0.45
C LYS A 81 -5.66 2.43 1.91
N VAL A 82 -6.68 2.42 2.78
CA VAL A 82 -6.52 2.06 4.20
C VAL A 82 -6.07 0.60 4.35
N SER A 83 -6.66 -0.34 3.62
CA SER A 83 -6.29 -1.75 3.71
C SER A 83 -4.86 -2.02 3.24
N VAL A 84 -4.43 -1.36 2.15
CA VAL A 84 -3.03 -1.43 1.65
C VAL A 84 -2.07 -0.89 2.72
N LYS A 85 -2.36 0.30 3.27
CA LYS A 85 -1.57 0.90 4.35
C LYS A 85 -1.42 -0.04 5.55
N ILE A 86 -2.53 -0.59 6.05
CA ILE A 86 -2.53 -1.53 7.19
C ILE A 86 -1.72 -2.78 6.88
N GLY A 87 -1.85 -3.34 5.66
CA GLY A 87 -1.07 -4.50 5.23
C GLY A 87 0.43 -4.24 5.20
N GLN A 88 0.85 -3.05 4.73
CA GLN A 88 2.24 -2.62 4.74
C GLN A 88 2.78 -2.41 6.16
N GLU A 89 1.99 -1.78 7.03
CA GLU A 89 2.33 -1.61 8.45
C GLU A 89 2.50 -2.96 9.16
N TYR A 90 1.58 -3.90 8.93
CA TYR A 90 1.67 -5.25 9.47
C TYR A 90 2.93 -5.96 9.00
N ALA A 91 3.19 -5.95 7.69
CA ALA A 91 4.38 -6.56 7.11
C ALA A 91 5.64 -5.98 7.76
N THR A 92 5.73 -4.65 7.85
CA THR A 92 6.86 -3.95 8.49
C THR A 92 7.02 -4.29 9.97
N ALA A 93 5.91 -4.46 10.70
CA ALA A 93 5.94 -4.79 12.12
C ALA A 93 6.34 -6.25 12.41
N HIS A 94 5.97 -7.19 11.52
CA HIS A 94 6.09 -8.63 11.76
C HIS A 94 7.18 -9.32 10.95
N SER A 95 7.72 -8.64 9.95
CA SER A 95 8.99 -9.02 9.35
C SER A 95 10.02 -8.11 9.97
N LYS A 96 10.53 -8.47 11.15
CA LYS A 96 11.62 -7.75 11.83
C LYS A 96 12.79 -8.69 12.12
N ASP A 97 14.01 -8.20 11.97
CA ASP A 97 15.21 -8.91 12.41
C ASP A 97 15.29 -8.96 13.94
N SER A 98 16.32 -9.62 14.48
CA SER A 98 16.57 -9.70 15.93
C SER A 98 16.75 -8.33 16.60
N ASN A 99 16.98 -7.28 15.82
CA ASN A 99 17.20 -5.91 16.27
C ASN A 99 15.96 -5.03 16.08
N GLY A 100 14.83 -5.58 15.61
CA GLY A 100 13.59 -4.85 15.39
C GLY A 100 13.50 -4.07 14.08
N ASN A 101 14.46 -4.24 13.16
CA ASN A 101 14.46 -3.59 11.85
C ASN A 101 13.60 -4.40 10.86
N PRO A 102 12.82 -3.76 9.97
CA PRO A 102 12.03 -4.49 8.99
C PRO A 102 12.90 -5.41 8.12
N LEU A 103 12.53 -6.68 7.98
CA LEU A 103 13.21 -7.63 7.11
C LEU A 103 12.85 -7.30 5.66
N PRO A 104 13.87 -7.08 4.81
CA PRO A 104 13.63 -6.79 3.40
C PRO A 104 12.86 -7.93 2.73
N LYS A 105 11.76 -7.58 2.06
CA LYS A 105 10.99 -8.49 1.22
C LYS A 105 11.03 -8.03 -0.23
N THR A 106 11.31 -8.95 -1.15
CA THR A 106 11.18 -8.69 -2.59
C THR A 106 9.72 -8.77 -3.02
N VAL A 107 9.20 -7.68 -3.58
CA VAL A 107 7.87 -7.58 -4.19
C VAL A 107 8.02 -7.52 -5.71
N PRO A 108 7.42 -8.45 -6.48
CA PRO A 108 7.54 -8.44 -7.93
C PRO A 108 7.09 -7.13 -8.57
N TRP A 109 7.80 -6.70 -9.62
CA TRP A 109 7.42 -5.52 -10.38
C TRP A 109 6.03 -5.69 -11.00
N SER A 110 5.20 -4.67 -10.85
CA SER A 110 3.89 -4.57 -11.47
C SER A 110 3.55 -3.09 -11.63
N PRO A 111 2.62 -2.72 -12.53
CA PRO A 111 2.19 -1.33 -12.68
C PRO A 111 1.73 -0.70 -11.35
N THR A 112 1.07 -1.48 -10.48
CA THR A 112 0.65 -1.01 -9.15
C THR A 112 1.83 -0.72 -8.23
N VAL A 113 2.81 -1.62 -8.17
CA VAL A 113 4.02 -1.41 -7.33
C VAL A 113 4.84 -0.22 -7.82
N GLU A 114 4.92 -0.02 -9.13
CA GLU A 114 5.60 1.15 -9.71
C GLU A 114 4.87 2.46 -9.37
N GLN A 115 3.53 2.44 -9.42
CA GLN A 115 2.73 3.60 -9.03
C GLN A 115 2.86 3.91 -7.54
N ASP A 116 2.78 2.90 -6.67
CA ASP A 116 2.94 3.07 -5.22
C ASP A 116 4.32 3.65 -4.87
N LEU A 117 5.37 3.18 -5.56
CA LEU A 117 6.72 3.71 -5.40
C LEU A 117 6.85 5.15 -5.90
N ARG A 118 6.25 5.48 -7.05
CA ARG A 118 6.18 6.85 -7.57
C ARG A 118 5.49 7.77 -6.56
N ASP A 119 4.32 7.38 -6.06
CA ASP A 119 3.55 8.18 -5.12
C ASP A 119 4.33 8.43 -3.82
N ALA A 120 5.05 7.41 -3.33
CA ALA A 120 5.92 7.53 -2.17
C ALA A 120 7.09 8.51 -2.41
N ILE A 121 7.75 8.43 -3.57
CA ILE A 121 8.85 9.34 -3.93
C ILE A 121 8.33 10.77 -4.11
N LEU A 122 7.24 10.97 -4.84
CA LEU A 122 6.65 12.30 -5.07
C LEU A 122 6.18 12.96 -3.77
N LYS A 123 5.67 12.17 -2.80
CA LYS A 123 5.31 12.68 -1.47
C LYS A 123 6.51 13.25 -0.71
N VAL A 124 7.70 12.69 -0.91
CA VAL A 124 8.96 13.17 -0.30
C VAL A 124 9.60 14.28 -1.15
N TRP A 125 9.32 14.30 -2.46
CA TRP A 125 9.79 15.32 -3.39
C TRP A 125 9.06 16.65 -3.15
N GLN A 126 9.51 17.40 -2.14
CA GLN A 126 8.95 18.69 -1.70
C GLN A 126 9.13 19.86 -2.69
N LYS A 127 9.42 19.59 -3.97
CA LYS A 127 9.63 20.66 -4.96
C LYS A 127 8.32 20.95 -5.69
N ASN A 128 8.00 22.23 -5.85
CA ASN A 128 6.87 22.74 -6.64
C ASN A 128 7.03 22.50 -8.17
N ASP A 129 7.82 21.49 -8.56
CA ASP A 129 8.15 21.14 -9.93
C ASP A 129 7.85 19.65 -10.14
N LEU A 130 6.61 19.39 -10.56
CA LEU A 130 6.08 18.05 -10.82
C LEU A 130 6.77 17.39 -12.01
N ASP A 131 7.24 18.15 -12.99
CA ASP A 131 7.90 17.60 -14.18
C ASP A 131 9.25 17.01 -13.81
N ASN A 132 10.05 17.75 -13.03
CA ASN A 132 11.32 17.22 -12.51
C ASN A 132 11.10 16.11 -11.48
N GLY A 133 10.02 16.18 -10.68
CA GLY A 133 9.61 15.09 -9.80
C GLY A 133 9.30 13.79 -10.56
N ASN A 134 8.55 13.88 -11.65
CA ASN A 134 8.21 12.72 -12.49
C ASN A 134 9.45 12.12 -13.17
N LYS A 135 10.34 12.95 -13.75
CA LYS A 135 11.60 12.48 -14.34
C LYS A 135 12.51 11.82 -13.30
N PHE A 136 12.55 12.36 -12.09
CA PHE A 136 13.29 11.77 -10.99
C PHE A 136 12.72 10.38 -10.63
N CYS A 137 11.39 10.27 -10.48
CA CYS A 137 10.73 8.99 -10.21
C CYS A 137 11.01 7.95 -11.31
N ASP A 138 10.91 8.34 -12.58
CA ASP A 138 11.20 7.46 -13.71
C ASP A 138 12.62 6.91 -13.65
N CYS A 139 13.59 7.79 -13.39
CA CYS A 139 14.99 7.39 -13.24
C CYS A 139 15.18 6.41 -12.07
N VAL A 140 14.59 6.70 -10.90
CA VAL A 140 14.72 5.85 -9.71
C VAL A 140 14.16 4.45 -9.98
N ILE A 141 12.96 4.36 -10.57
CA ILE A 141 12.31 3.09 -10.90
C ILE A 141 13.17 2.29 -11.89
N VAL A 142 13.70 2.94 -12.94
CA VAL A 142 14.56 2.28 -13.94
C VAL A 142 15.83 1.71 -13.30
N LYS A 143 16.51 2.48 -12.45
CA LYS A 143 17.73 2.01 -11.77
C LYS A 143 17.43 0.89 -10.76
N LEU A 144 16.36 1.00 -9.98
CA LEU A 144 15.96 -0.06 -9.05
C LEU A 144 15.57 -1.34 -9.80
N LYS A 145 14.93 -1.26 -10.97
CA LYS A 145 14.67 -2.42 -11.83
C LYS A 145 15.96 -3.07 -12.34
N ALA A 146 16.99 -2.27 -12.62
CA ALA A 146 18.30 -2.80 -13.05
C ALA A 146 19.02 -3.53 -11.92
N ILE A 147 18.97 -3.00 -10.69
CA ILE A 147 19.56 -3.62 -9.50
C ILE A 147 18.77 -4.87 -9.09
N HIS A 148 17.44 -4.78 -9.09
CA HIS A 148 16.53 -5.84 -8.64
C HIS A 148 15.54 -6.26 -9.73
N PRO A 149 15.96 -7.02 -10.76
CA PRO A 149 15.13 -7.32 -11.93
C PRO A 149 13.89 -8.18 -11.62
N LYS A 150 13.92 -8.93 -10.52
CA LYS A 150 12.82 -9.82 -10.11
C LYS A 150 11.73 -9.12 -9.28
N GLY A 151 11.97 -7.90 -8.82
CA GLY A 151 11.07 -7.15 -7.95
C GLY A 151 11.81 -6.20 -7.03
N VAL A 152 11.13 -5.21 -6.46
CA VAL A 152 11.72 -4.24 -5.54
C VAL A 152 11.87 -4.83 -4.14
N VAL A 153 12.99 -4.57 -3.48
CA VAL A 153 13.17 -4.90 -2.07
C VAL A 153 12.50 -3.82 -1.21
N ILE A 154 11.60 -4.21 -0.31
CA ILE A 154 10.87 -3.30 0.58
C ILE A 154 11.12 -3.72 2.05
N PRO A 155 11.57 -2.79 2.92
CA PRO A 155 12.02 -1.44 2.57
C PRO A 155 13.27 -1.48 1.68
N ILE A 156 13.44 -0.48 0.81
CA ILE A 156 14.65 -0.35 -0.01
C ILE A 156 15.82 -0.07 0.94
N PRO A 157 16.94 -0.82 0.86
CA PRO A 157 18.12 -0.53 1.64
C PRO A 157 18.55 0.93 1.49
N HIS A 158 18.86 1.58 2.62
CA HIS A 158 19.12 3.01 2.66
C HIS A 158 20.27 3.41 1.71
N ASP A 159 21.35 2.64 1.69
CA ASP A 159 22.53 2.92 0.86
C ASP A 159 22.22 2.79 -0.64
N GLU A 160 21.40 1.81 -1.02
CA GLU A 160 20.92 1.66 -2.40
C GLU A 160 20.06 2.86 -2.82
N MET A 161 19.12 3.27 -1.95
CA MET A 161 18.25 4.40 -2.23
C MET A 161 19.04 5.72 -2.32
N GLN A 162 20.01 5.93 -1.43
CA GLN A 162 20.88 7.10 -1.48
C GLN A 162 21.69 7.16 -2.77
N GLN A 163 22.31 6.04 -3.18
CA GLN A 163 23.07 5.97 -4.42
C GLN A 163 22.18 6.27 -5.63
N VAL A 164 21.05 5.56 -5.76
CA VAL A 164 20.11 5.73 -6.88
C VAL A 164 19.57 7.16 -6.93
N ALA A 165 19.19 7.73 -5.79
CA ALA A 165 18.71 9.11 -5.71
C ALA A 165 19.78 10.12 -6.14
N ALA A 166 21.04 9.95 -5.72
CA ALA A 166 22.12 10.85 -6.11
C ALA A 166 22.40 10.81 -7.62
N GLU A 167 22.36 9.63 -8.24
CA GLU A 167 22.49 9.47 -9.69
C GLU A 167 21.33 10.15 -10.43
N CYS A 168 20.09 9.89 -10.01
CA CYS A 168 18.91 10.45 -10.66
C CYS A 168 18.80 11.97 -10.49
N GLN A 169 19.23 12.51 -9.36
CA GLN A 169 19.26 13.95 -9.15
C GLN A 169 20.24 14.63 -10.11
N LYS A 170 21.42 14.03 -10.36
CA LYS A 170 22.38 14.54 -11.36
C LYS A 170 21.80 14.50 -12.78
N GLU A 171 21.09 13.44 -13.15
CA GLU A 171 20.47 13.29 -14.46
C GLU A 171 19.36 14.31 -14.72
N VAL A 172 18.54 14.61 -13.71
CA VAL A 172 17.45 15.59 -13.82
C VAL A 172 17.99 17.03 -13.86
N LEU A 173 19.00 17.35 -13.03
CA LEU A 173 19.58 18.70 -13.00
C LEU A 173 20.41 19.01 -14.25
N SER A 174 21.23 18.06 -14.73
CA SER A 174 22.06 18.27 -15.94
C SER A 174 21.24 18.49 -17.21
N LYS A 175 20.06 17.87 -17.32
CA LYS A 175 19.14 18.07 -18.45
C LYS A 175 18.39 19.40 -18.41
N THR A 176 18.29 20.05 -17.25
CA THR A 176 17.57 21.33 -17.10
C THR A 176 18.41 22.53 -17.54
N ASP A 177 19.74 22.47 -17.39
CA ASP A 177 20.66 23.52 -17.88
C ASP A 177 20.80 23.54 -19.41
N SER A 178 20.52 22.41 -20.07
CA SER A 178 20.64 22.29 -21.53
C SER A 178 19.49 22.99 -22.28
N THR A 179 18.32 23.12 -21.65
CA THR A 179 17.11 23.69 -22.28
C THR A 179 17.01 25.20 -22.16
N LYS A 180 17.86 25.86 -21.35
CA LYS A 180 17.91 27.33 -21.22
C LYS A 180 18.87 28.01 -22.21
N LYS A 181 19.51 27.25 -23.11
CA LYS A 181 20.49 27.75 -24.09
C LYS A 181 19.99 27.81 -25.53
N HIS A 182 18.69 27.66 -25.77
CA HIS A 182 18.08 27.86 -27.08
C HIS A 182 16.96 28.91 -27.04
#